data_AF-A0A934CR20-F1
#
_entry.id   AF-A0A934CR20-F1
#
_cell.length_a   1.000
_cell.length_b   1.000
_cell.length_c   1.000
_cell.angle_alpha   90.00
_cell.angle_beta   90.00
_cell.angle_gamma   90.00
#
_symmetry.space_group_name_H-M   'P 1'
#
loop_
_entity.id
_entity.type
_entity.pdbx_description
1 polymer ?
#
loop_
_entity_poly.entity_id
_entity_poly.type
_entity_poly.pdbx_seq_one_letter_code
_entity_poly.pdbx_strand_id
1 'polypeptide(L)'
;MTKDNKKYFIDDRLFTNKFFCNLEMCKGGCCTIRSRYGAPLEEEEIGKIEEVFKKVEAGIPERNLEVIEKKGFWFREGEKIYLNNVNDEDCVFSYIAEGGIARCIFETSFRKGEIDFKKPISCELFPIRVYGEERNVLRYERMSECDDAISKGGEMNSSVFEFLKEALERAFGKDFFNNFKHLINDK
;
A
#
# COMPACT_ATOMS: atom_id res chain seq x y z
N MET A 1 -3.96 -15.59 29.95
CA MET A 1 -5.06 -15.48 28.97
C MET A 1 -4.87 -14.15 28.27
N THR A 2 -4.50 -14.04 26.99
CA THR A 2 -4.31 -14.98 25.87
C THR A 2 -3.12 -14.44 25.07
N LYS A 3 -1.99 -15.16 25.00
CA LYS A 3 -1.02 -14.91 23.92
C LYS A 3 -1.63 -15.57 22.71
N ASP A 4 -2.23 -14.77 21.83
CA ASP A 4 -2.67 -15.26 20.52
C ASP A 4 -1.46 -15.87 19.84
N ASN A 5 -1.42 -17.21 19.79
CA ASN A 5 -0.45 -17.99 19.02
C ASN A 5 -0.86 -17.93 17.54
N LYS A 6 -1.08 -16.70 17.05
CA LYS A 6 -1.49 -16.44 15.69
C LYS A 6 -0.37 -16.89 14.76
N LYS A 7 -0.64 -17.95 14.00
CA LYS A 7 0.33 -18.54 13.10
C LYS A 7 0.35 -17.75 11.80
N TYR A 8 1.50 -17.16 11.49
CA TYR A 8 1.73 -16.48 10.22
C TYR A 8 2.32 -17.42 9.17
N PHE A 9 1.88 -17.26 7.93
CA PHE A 9 2.41 -17.90 6.74
C PHE A 9 3.05 -16.81 5.88
N ILE A 10 4.37 -16.70 5.95
CA ILE A 10 5.13 -15.63 5.31
C ILE A 10 5.90 -16.24 4.15
N ASP A 11 5.76 -15.65 2.97
CA ASP A 11 6.52 -16.01 1.78
C ASP A 11 8.02 -15.71 1.97
N ASP A 12 8.86 -16.73 1.83
CA ASP A 12 10.32 -16.64 1.98
C ASP A 12 10.94 -15.53 1.11
N ARG A 13 10.32 -15.23 -0.03
CA ARG A 13 10.78 -14.18 -0.95
C ARG A 13 10.78 -12.80 -0.30
N LEU A 14 10.02 -12.59 0.77
CA LEU A 14 10.05 -11.34 1.52
C LEU A 14 11.39 -11.10 2.21
N PHE A 15 12.09 -12.15 2.59
CA PHE A 15 13.40 -12.08 3.22
C PHE A 15 14.53 -12.10 2.19
N THR A 16 14.37 -12.85 1.09
CA THR A 16 15.44 -13.04 0.10
C THR A 16 15.43 -12.01 -1.03
N ASN A 17 14.27 -11.56 -1.48
CA ASN A 17 14.20 -10.64 -2.62
C ASN A 17 14.59 -9.24 -2.16
N LYS A 18 15.45 -8.61 -2.96
CA LYS A 18 15.85 -7.23 -2.78
C LYS A 18 14.78 -6.30 -3.33
N PHE A 19 14.51 -5.21 -2.61
CA PHE A 19 13.52 -4.23 -3.00
C PHE A 19 13.76 -2.88 -2.33
N PHE A 20 13.70 -1.80 -3.10
CA PHE A 20 13.67 -0.44 -2.60
C PHE A 20 12.90 0.43 -3.58
N CYS A 21 11.76 0.98 -3.16
CA CYS A 21 10.87 1.74 -4.06
C CYS A 21 11.62 2.90 -4.77
N ASN A 22 11.38 3.02 -6.07
CA ASN A 22 12.00 4.04 -6.92
C ASN A 22 10.95 4.80 -7.75
N LEU A 23 10.27 5.75 -7.10
CA LEU A 23 9.20 6.55 -7.72
C LEU A 23 9.68 7.39 -8.92
N GLU A 24 10.94 7.79 -8.93
CA GLU A 24 11.52 8.56 -10.05
C GLU A 24 11.55 7.73 -11.34
N MET A 25 11.74 6.42 -11.23
CA MET A 25 11.80 5.50 -12.36
C MET A 25 10.42 4.99 -12.74
N CYS A 26 9.64 4.48 -11.77
CA CYS A 26 8.33 3.89 -12.06
C CYS A 26 7.20 4.91 -12.24
N LYS A 27 7.47 6.20 -11.97
CA LYS A 27 6.51 7.32 -12.06
C LYS A 27 5.21 7.11 -11.26
N GLY A 28 5.29 6.32 -10.19
CA GLY A 28 4.14 6.02 -9.34
C GLY A 28 3.26 4.91 -9.91
N GLY A 29 3.83 3.96 -10.66
CA GLY A 29 3.13 2.85 -11.27
C GLY A 29 2.09 2.20 -10.37
N CYS A 30 2.38 1.95 -9.08
CA CYS A 30 1.42 1.35 -8.14
C CYS A 30 0.12 2.15 -7.89
N CYS A 31 0.07 3.44 -8.24
CA CYS A 31 -1.12 4.29 -8.17
C CYS A 31 -1.89 4.36 -9.51
N THR A 32 -1.32 3.86 -10.60
CA THR A 32 -1.80 3.97 -11.98
C THR A 32 -1.79 2.62 -12.71
N ILE A 33 -1.98 1.52 -11.97
CA ILE A 33 -2.03 0.17 -12.55
C ILE A 33 -3.38 -0.03 -13.22
N ARG A 34 -3.37 -0.50 -14.47
CA ARG A 34 -4.58 -1.00 -15.14
C ARG A 34 -5.14 -2.20 -14.40
N SER A 35 -6.24 -1.97 -13.70
CA SER A 35 -6.95 -2.95 -12.90
C SER A 35 -8.38 -2.47 -12.64
N ARG A 36 -9.32 -3.40 -12.75
CA ARG A 36 -10.71 -3.18 -12.32
C ARG A 36 -10.81 -2.92 -10.81
N TYR A 37 -9.88 -3.47 -10.03
CA TYR A 37 -9.86 -3.34 -8.58
C TYR A 37 -8.74 -2.40 -8.16
N GLY A 38 -9.07 -1.39 -7.34
CA GLY A 38 -8.08 -0.58 -6.65
C GLY A 38 -7.44 -1.34 -5.50
N ALA A 39 -6.70 -0.62 -4.66
CA ALA A 39 -6.13 -1.23 -3.46
C ALA A 39 -7.25 -1.70 -2.51
N PRO A 40 -7.09 -2.88 -1.88
CA PRO A 40 -8.07 -3.37 -0.91
C PRO A 40 -8.05 -2.50 0.35
N LEU A 41 -9.22 -2.32 0.97
CA LEU A 41 -9.38 -1.56 2.21
C LEU A 41 -9.87 -2.46 3.34
N GLU A 42 -9.53 -2.06 4.56
CA GLU A 42 -10.21 -2.50 5.77
C GLU A 42 -11.43 -1.61 6.06
N GLU A 43 -12.43 -2.14 6.78
CA GLU A 43 -13.65 -1.37 7.08
C GLU A 43 -13.33 -0.12 7.91
N GLU A 44 -12.37 -0.21 8.84
CA GLU A 44 -11.92 0.91 9.66
C GLU A 44 -11.21 2.00 8.85
N GLU A 45 -10.66 1.67 7.67
CA GLU A 45 -10.02 2.65 6.80
C GLU A 45 -11.03 3.53 6.06
N ILE A 46 -12.25 3.02 5.81
CA ILE A 46 -13.31 3.79 5.16
C ILE A 46 -13.67 5.00 6.03
N GLY A 47 -13.94 4.79 7.32
CA GLY A 47 -14.29 5.87 8.24
C GLY A 47 -13.16 6.90 8.37
N LYS A 48 -11.90 6.44 8.46
CA LYS A 48 -10.73 7.35 8.49
C LYS A 48 -10.61 8.18 7.21
N ILE A 49 -10.87 7.58 6.05
CA ILE A 49 -10.86 8.29 4.77
C ILE A 49 -11.96 9.35 4.75
N GLU A 50 -13.18 9.02 5.19
CA GLU A 50 -14.31 9.96 5.27
C GLU A 50 -14.01 11.16 6.17
N GLU A 51 -13.41 10.91 7.34
CA GLU A 51 -13.02 11.96 8.30
C GLU A 51 -12.03 12.96 7.72
N VAL A 52 -11.08 12.51 6.89
CA VAL A 52 -10.04 13.37 6.31
C VAL A 52 -10.39 13.87 4.92
N PHE A 53 -11.42 13.33 4.26
CA PHE A 53 -11.73 13.59 2.85
C PHE A 53 -11.83 15.08 2.52
N LYS A 54 -12.59 15.83 3.32
CA LYS A 54 -12.80 17.27 3.10
C LYS A 54 -11.51 18.10 3.19
N LYS A 55 -10.49 17.61 3.90
CA LYS A 55 -9.19 18.29 4.00
C LYS A 55 -8.32 18.08 2.77
N VAL A 56 -8.53 16.98 2.04
CA VAL A 56 -7.71 16.61 0.87
C VAL A 56 -8.42 16.83 -0.47
N GLU A 57 -9.74 17.00 -0.46
CA GLU A 57 -10.60 17.11 -1.65
C GLU A 57 -10.08 18.13 -2.67
N ALA A 58 -9.62 19.30 -2.23
CA ALA A 58 -9.07 20.34 -3.10
C ALA A 58 -7.80 19.93 -3.88
N GLY A 59 -7.09 18.89 -3.42
CA GLY A 59 -5.92 18.34 -4.09
C GLY A 59 -6.22 17.15 -5.01
N ILE A 60 -7.48 16.71 -5.08
CA ILE A 60 -7.91 15.59 -5.93
C ILE A 60 -8.27 16.14 -7.33
N PRO A 61 -7.79 15.53 -8.43
CA PRO A 61 -8.16 15.95 -9.78
C PRO A 61 -9.68 15.89 -10.01
N GLU A 62 -10.23 16.84 -10.78
CA GLU A 62 -11.67 16.91 -11.08
C GLU A 62 -12.22 15.61 -11.66
N ARG A 63 -11.52 15.00 -12.63
CA ARG A 63 -11.88 13.71 -13.22
C ARG A 63 -12.02 12.58 -12.19
N ASN A 64 -11.25 12.65 -11.09
CA ASN A 64 -11.29 11.66 -10.02
C ASN A 64 -12.45 11.98 -9.06
N LEU A 65 -12.66 13.25 -8.73
CA LEU A 65 -13.79 13.70 -7.91
C LEU A 65 -15.12 13.30 -8.56
N GLU A 66 -15.26 13.45 -9.88
CA GLU A 66 -16.46 12.99 -10.58
C GLU A 66 -16.76 11.50 -10.38
N VAL A 67 -15.72 10.65 -10.33
CA VAL A 67 -15.88 9.22 -10.06
C VAL A 67 -16.31 9.00 -8.62
N ILE A 68 -15.68 9.70 -7.67
CA ILE A 68 -16.01 9.63 -6.25
C ILE A 68 -17.47 10.07 -6.00
N GLU A 69 -17.93 11.13 -6.67
CA GLU A 69 -19.31 11.61 -6.57
C GLU A 69 -20.32 10.64 -7.18
N LYS A 70 -20.00 10.06 -8.35
CA LYS A 70 -20.92 9.17 -9.08
C LYS A 70 -20.97 7.75 -8.51
N LYS A 71 -19.85 7.23 -8.00
CA LYS A 71 -19.68 5.81 -7.62
C LYS A 71 -19.24 5.59 -6.18
N GLY A 72 -18.90 6.65 -5.44
CA GLY A 72 -18.16 6.55 -4.18
C GLY A 72 -16.66 6.35 -4.40
N PHE A 73 -15.86 6.45 -3.33
CA PHE A 73 -14.41 6.19 -3.40
C PHE A 73 -14.05 4.72 -3.20
N TRP A 74 -15.02 3.88 -2.83
CA TRP A 74 -14.83 2.45 -2.61
C TRP A 74 -16.04 1.66 -3.13
N PHE A 75 -15.83 0.36 -3.34
CA PHE A 75 -16.90 -0.60 -3.64
C PHE A 75 -16.60 -1.95 -2.99
N ARG A 76 -17.63 -2.79 -2.85
CA ARG A 76 -17.52 -4.14 -2.30
C ARG A 76 -17.69 -5.18 -3.42
N GLU A 77 -16.82 -6.18 -3.44
CA GLU A 77 -16.90 -7.35 -4.32
C GLU A 77 -16.76 -8.61 -3.43
N GLY A 78 -17.87 -9.31 -3.21
CA GLY A 78 -17.96 -10.37 -2.21
C GLY A 78 -17.72 -9.83 -0.80
N GLU A 79 -16.78 -10.42 -0.07
CA GLU A 79 -16.40 -10.01 1.28
C GLU A 79 -15.29 -8.94 1.30
N LYS A 80 -14.77 -8.57 0.13
CA LYS A 80 -13.63 -7.64 0.03
C LYS A 80 -14.08 -6.25 -0.39
N ILE A 81 -13.37 -5.26 0.13
CA ILE A 81 -13.59 -3.85 -0.16
C ILE A 81 -12.39 -3.34 -0.95
N TYR A 82 -12.64 -2.57 -1.99
CA TYR A 82 -11.62 -2.01 -2.86
C TYR A 82 -11.85 -0.52 -3.06
N LEU A 83 -10.77 0.22 -3.22
CA LEU A 83 -10.84 1.57 -3.78
C LEU A 83 -11.40 1.53 -5.21
N ASN A 84 -12.16 2.57 -5.56
CA ASN A 84 -12.53 2.83 -6.94
C ASN A 84 -11.35 3.35 -7.76
N ASN A 85 -11.48 3.23 -9.08
CA ASN A 85 -10.49 3.68 -10.04
C ASN A 85 -11.16 4.58 -11.09
N VAL A 86 -10.37 5.48 -11.67
CA VAL A 86 -10.72 6.23 -12.87
C VAL A 86 -10.34 5.37 -14.07
N ASN A 87 -11.33 5.02 -14.89
CA ASN A 87 -11.15 4.25 -16.13
C ASN A 87 -10.40 2.91 -15.96
N ASP A 88 -10.66 2.19 -14.86
CA ASP A 88 -10.00 0.91 -14.54
C ASP A 88 -8.46 1.00 -14.55
N GLU A 89 -7.90 2.16 -14.17
CA GLU A 89 -6.47 2.42 -14.17
C GLU A 89 -6.05 3.25 -12.94
N ASP A 90 -6.33 4.55 -12.94
CA ASP A 90 -5.81 5.43 -11.90
C ASP A 90 -6.61 5.28 -10.60
N CYS A 91 -5.92 5.17 -9.46
CA CYS A 91 -6.57 5.25 -8.17
C CYS A 91 -7.30 6.61 -8.04
N VAL A 92 -8.54 6.61 -7.52
CA VAL A 92 -9.31 7.87 -7.34
C VAL A 92 -8.62 8.90 -6.44
N PHE A 93 -7.70 8.46 -5.58
CA PHE A 93 -6.91 9.33 -4.71
C PHE A 93 -5.50 9.65 -5.23
N SER A 94 -5.22 9.29 -6.48
CA SER A 94 -3.96 9.63 -7.15
C SER A 94 -4.04 10.99 -7.84
N TYR A 95 -2.93 11.71 -7.85
CA TYR A 95 -2.74 12.92 -8.63
C TYR A 95 -1.32 12.93 -9.22
N ILE A 96 -1.12 13.66 -10.31
CA ILE A 96 0.20 13.81 -10.93
C ILE A 96 0.92 14.99 -10.28
N ALA A 97 2.01 14.69 -9.58
CA ALA A 97 2.89 15.68 -8.99
C ALA A 97 3.94 16.18 -10.00
N GLU A 98 4.79 17.11 -9.56
CA GLU A 98 5.95 17.56 -10.32
C GLU A 98 6.81 16.39 -10.82
N GLY A 99 7.38 16.52 -12.02
CA GLY A 99 8.17 15.47 -12.65
C GLY A 99 7.35 14.32 -13.25
N GLY A 100 6.02 14.47 -13.33
CA GLY A 100 5.12 13.48 -13.94
C GLY A 100 4.91 12.23 -13.09
N ILE A 101 5.10 12.33 -11.77
CA ILE A 101 5.02 11.20 -10.84
C ILE A 101 3.62 11.15 -10.24
N ALA A 102 2.92 10.04 -10.42
CA ALA A 102 1.67 9.79 -9.71
C ALA A 102 1.94 9.59 -8.20
N ARG A 103 1.21 10.35 -7.37
CA ARG A 103 1.30 10.29 -5.90
C ARG A 103 -0.09 10.12 -5.29
N CYS A 104 -0.11 9.52 -4.11
CA CYS A 104 -1.31 9.45 -3.28
C CYS A 104 -1.50 10.78 -2.54
N ILE A 105 -2.71 11.34 -2.60
CA ILE A 105 -3.02 12.60 -1.90
C ILE A 105 -2.90 12.45 -0.38
N PHE A 106 -3.34 11.32 0.17
CA PHE A 106 -3.24 11.06 1.61
C PHE A 106 -1.78 11.01 2.09
N GLU A 107 -0.91 10.29 1.38
CA GLU A 107 0.50 10.17 1.78
C GLU A 107 1.17 11.55 1.76
N THR A 108 0.81 12.37 0.78
CA THR A 108 1.33 13.73 0.64
C THR A 108 0.85 14.62 1.78
N SER A 109 -0.46 14.66 2.04
CA SER A 109 -1.04 15.48 3.10
C SER A 109 -0.61 15.04 4.50
N PHE A 110 -0.46 13.74 4.74
CA PHE A 110 0.08 13.21 5.99
C PHE A 110 1.53 13.65 6.21
N ARG A 111 2.38 13.57 5.18
CA ARG A 111 3.79 14.04 5.28
C ARG A 111 3.90 15.54 5.54
N LYS A 112 2.89 16.32 5.18
CA LYS A 112 2.79 17.75 5.49
C LYS A 112 2.18 18.04 6.87
N GLY A 113 1.68 17.02 7.58
CA GLY A 113 1.00 17.17 8.86
C GLY A 113 -0.42 17.74 8.76
N GLU A 114 -1.04 17.69 7.58
CA GLU A 114 -2.38 18.25 7.33
C GLU A 114 -3.50 17.31 7.82
N ILE A 115 -3.23 16.01 7.82
CA ILE A 115 -4.17 14.94 8.17
C ILE A 115 -3.49 13.85 9.01
N ASP A 116 -4.26 13.13 9.82
CA ASP A 116 -3.81 11.97 10.60
C ASP A 116 -4.20 10.64 9.93
N PHE A 117 -4.00 10.57 8.62
CA PHE A 117 -4.20 9.35 7.83
C PHE A 117 -3.16 9.28 6.72
N LYS A 118 -2.20 8.36 6.84
CA LYS A 118 -1.08 8.25 5.89
C LYS A 118 -1.53 7.78 4.52
N LYS A 119 -2.01 6.54 4.43
CA LYS A 119 -2.62 5.91 3.24
C LYS A 119 -3.13 4.54 3.65
N PRO A 120 -3.95 3.88 2.80
CA PRO A 120 -4.38 2.52 3.07
C PRO A 120 -3.20 1.60 3.37
N ILE A 121 -3.34 0.73 4.36
CA ILE A 121 -2.28 -0.15 4.82
C ILE A 121 -1.84 -1.11 3.72
N SER A 122 -2.78 -1.56 2.88
CA SER A 122 -2.49 -2.38 1.70
C SER A 122 -1.61 -1.67 0.66
N CYS A 123 -1.75 -0.34 0.50
CA CYS A 123 -0.91 0.49 -0.36
C CYS A 123 0.49 0.72 0.24
N GLU A 124 0.61 0.70 1.57
CA GLU A 124 1.91 0.83 2.24
C GLU A 124 2.68 -0.48 2.27
N LEU A 125 1.98 -1.59 2.44
CA LEU A 125 2.57 -2.91 2.47
C LEU A 125 3.03 -3.39 1.10
N PHE A 126 2.63 -2.78 -0.02
CA PHE A 126 3.07 -3.23 -1.34
C PHE A 126 4.61 -3.21 -1.47
N PRO A 127 5.27 -4.32 -1.89
CA PRO A 127 4.73 -5.47 -2.65
C PRO A 127 4.20 -6.66 -1.84
N ILE A 128 3.96 -6.53 -0.53
CA ILE A 128 3.27 -7.55 0.28
C ILE A 128 1.76 -7.45 0.08
N ARG A 129 1.14 -8.60 -0.22
CA ARG A 129 -0.31 -8.80 -0.16
C ARG A 129 -0.67 -9.69 1.00
N VAL A 130 -1.67 -9.24 1.76
CA VAL A 130 -2.16 -9.90 2.97
C VAL A 130 -3.47 -10.63 2.65
N TYR A 131 -3.55 -11.90 3.05
CA TYR A 131 -4.69 -12.77 2.85
C TYR A 131 -5.06 -13.53 4.14
N GLY A 132 -6.19 -14.23 4.08
CA GLY A 132 -6.77 -14.97 5.21
C GLY A 132 -7.67 -14.08 6.04
N GLU A 133 -8.72 -14.66 6.62
CA GLU A 133 -9.67 -13.96 7.51
C GLU A 133 -8.93 -13.31 8.70
N GLU A 134 -7.96 -14.03 9.26
CA GLU A 134 -7.11 -13.52 10.33
C GLU A 134 -5.96 -12.65 9.81
N ARG A 135 -5.86 -12.32 8.51
CA ARG A 135 -4.73 -11.56 7.94
C ARG A 135 -3.36 -12.15 8.28
N ASN A 136 -3.25 -13.47 8.24
CA ASN A 136 -2.08 -14.20 8.69
C ASN A 136 -1.22 -14.73 7.54
N VAL A 137 -1.60 -14.49 6.28
CA VAL A 137 -0.84 -14.92 5.10
C VAL A 137 -0.23 -13.70 4.39
N LEU A 138 1.10 -13.61 4.36
CA LEU A 138 1.83 -12.52 3.69
C LEU A 138 2.53 -13.08 2.45
N ARG A 139 2.15 -12.60 1.27
CA ARG A 139 2.73 -13.04 -0.02
C ARG A 139 3.44 -11.90 -0.72
N TYR A 140 4.57 -12.21 -1.34
CA TYR A 140 5.24 -11.30 -2.26
C TYR A 140 4.50 -11.26 -3.59
N GLU A 141 4.07 -10.07 -4.00
CA GLU A 141 3.49 -9.80 -5.32
C GLU A 141 4.52 -9.06 -6.18
N ARG A 142 5.02 -9.74 -7.22
CA ARG A 142 5.90 -9.12 -8.21
C ARG A 142 5.07 -8.42 -9.28
N MET A 143 5.45 -7.19 -9.59
CA MET A 143 4.94 -6.44 -10.74
C MET A 143 6.11 -5.99 -11.61
N SER A 144 5.90 -5.97 -12.93
CA SER A 144 6.91 -5.51 -13.91
C SER A 144 7.37 -4.08 -13.64
N GLU A 145 6.47 -3.22 -13.20
CA GLU A 145 6.68 -1.81 -12.86
C GLU A 145 7.60 -1.64 -11.65
N CYS A 146 7.93 -2.73 -10.95
CA CYS A 146 8.83 -2.76 -9.80
C CYS A 146 10.23 -3.27 -10.14
N ASP A 147 10.55 -3.53 -11.41
CA ASP A 147 11.88 -4.03 -11.79
C ASP A 147 13.00 -3.04 -11.43
N ASP A 148 12.76 -1.73 -11.54
CA ASP A 148 13.68 -0.69 -11.05
C ASP A 148 13.81 -0.71 -9.52
N ALA A 149 12.74 -1.04 -8.81
CA ALA A 149 12.76 -1.13 -7.35
C ALA A 149 13.54 -2.36 -6.87
N ILE A 150 13.50 -3.47 -7.61
CA ILE A 150 14.30 -4.67 -7.34
C ILE A 150 15.78 -4.35 -7.57
N SER A 151 16.11 -3.69 -8.69
CA SER A 151 17.48 -3.30 -9.04
C SER A 151 18.09 -2.39 -7.96
N LYS A 152 17.36 -1.32 -7.58
CA LYS A 152 17.75 -0.42 -6.49
C LYS A 152 17.85 -1.15 -5.14
N GLY A 153 16.97 -2.11 -4.89
CA GLY A 153 17.06 -2.94 -3.69
C GLY A 153 18.38 -3.71 -3.61
N GLY A 154 18.88 -4.20 -4.74
CA GLY A 154 20.18 -4.87 -4.84
C GLY A 154 21.33 -3.94 -4.49
N GLU A 155 21.31 -2.71 -5.00
CA GLU A 155 22.30 -1.65 -4.68
C GLU A 155 22.28 -1.27 -3.19
N MET A 156 21.08 -1.13 -2.62
CA MET A 156 20.89 -0.78 -1.21
C MET A 156 21.04 -1.97 -0.26
N ASN A 157 21.22 -3.19 -0.80
CA ASN A 157 21.20 -4.46 -0.08
C ASN A 157 19.98 -4.66 0.84
N SER A 158 18.82 -4.08 0.50
CA SER A 158 17.62 -4.11 1.34
C SER A 158 16.63 -5.16 0.85
N SER A 159 16.22 -6.07 1.73
CA SER A 159 15.13 -7.02 1.46
C SER A 159 13.75 -6.34 1.46
N VAL A 160 12.74 -6.99 0.87
CA VAL A 160 11.34 -6.52 0.94
C VAL A 160 10.89 -6.36 2.40
N PHE A 161 11.20 -7.32 3.26
CA PHE A 161 10.82 -7.30 4.67
C PHE A 161 11.45 -6.11 5.42
N GLU A 162 12.73 -5.80 5.15
CA GLU A 162 13.39 -4.63 5.74
C GLU A 162 12.82 -3.32 5.22
N PHE A 163 12.65 -3.19 3.91
CA PHE A 163 12.11 -1.99 3.29
C PHE A 163 10.73 -1.63 3.86
N LEU A 164 9.91 -2.65 4.14
CA LEU A 164 8.54 -2.49 4.65
C LEU A 164 8.44 -2.46 6.18
N LYS A 165 9.54 -2.31 6.92
CA LYS A 165 9.54 -2.31 8.39
C LYS A 165 8.42 -1.43 8.98
N GLU A 166 8.35 -0.16 8.59
CA GLU A 166 7.33 0.77 9.13
C GLU A 166 5.89 0.30 8.84
N ALA A 167 5.65 -0.19 7.62
CA ALA A 167 4.34 -0.68 7.20
C ALA A 167 3.95 -1.97 7.96
N LEU A 168 4.90 -2.88 8.14
CA LEU A 168 4.72 -4.12 8.90
C LEU A 168 4.48 -3.84 10.39
N GLU A 169 5.23 -2.91 10.98
CA GLU A 169 5.01 -2.49 12.36
C GLU A 169 3.64 -1.80 12.53
N ARG A 170 3.21 -0.99 11.54
CA ARG A 170 1.87 -0.37 11.55
C ARG A 170 0.75 -1.39 11.42
N ALA A 171 0.92 -2.41 10.58
CA ALA A 171 -0.09 -3.43 10.31
C ALA A 171 -0.19 -4.52 11.38
N PHE A 172 0.95 -4.96 11.92
CA PHE A 172 1.06 -6.18 12.74
C PHE A 172 1.75 -5.96 14.09
N GLY A 173 2.22 -4.74 14.37
CA GLY A 173 2.93 -4.39 15.59
C GLY A 173 4.44 -4.67 15.53
N LYS A 174 5.17 -4.05 16.47
CA LYS A 174 6.63 -4.15 16.56
C LYS A 174 7.11 -5.57 16.85
N ASP A 175 6.36 -6.31 17.64
CA ASP A 175 6.70 -7.69 18.01
C ASP A 175 6.68 -8.61 16.79
N PHE A 176 5.73 -8.41 15.87
CA PHE A 176 5.70 -9.15 14.61
C PHE A 176 7.00 -8.97 13.83
N PHE A 177 7.40 -7.73 13.56
CA PHE A 177 8.63 -7.45 12.82
C PHE A 177 9.87 -8.05 13.52
N ASN A 178 9.97 -7.86 14.84
CA ASN A 178 11.08 -8.39 15.64
C ASN A 178 11.15 -9.92 15.64
N ASN A 179 10.01 -10.60 15.60
CA ASN A 179 9.96 -12.06 15.57
C ASN A 179 10.47 -12.64 14.26
N PHE A 180 10.35 -11.94 13.13
CA PHE A 180 10.72 -12.49 11.81
C PHE A 180 11.96 -11.87 11.18
N LYS A 181 12.46 -10.72 11.67
CA LYS A 181 13.64 -10.05 11.09
C LYS A 181 14.92 -10.90 11.06
N HIS A 182 15.03 -11.94 11.88
CA HIS A 182 16.20 -12.82 11.86
C HIS A 182 16.31 -13.60 10.54
N LEU A 183 15.18 -13.86 9.86
CA LEU A 183 15.12 -14.62 8.61
C LEU A 183 15.72 -13.87 7.40
N ILE A 184 16.00 -12.56 7.51
CA ILE A 184 16.59 -11.74 6.44
C ILE A 184 17.98 -12.26 6.01
N ASN A 185 18.73 -12.86 6.94
CA ASN A 185 20.14 -13.22 6.75
C ASN A 185 20.40 -14.73 6.75
N ASP A 186 19.35 -15.56 6.80
CA ASP A 186 19.49 -17.02 6.98
C ASP A 186 19.84 -17.80 5.68
N LYS A 187 20.33 -17.13 4.61
CA LYS A 187 20.80 -17.79 3.37
C LYS A 187 22.01 -17.12 2.75
#